data_AF-A0A956SFY9-F1
#
_entry.id   AF-A0A956SFY9-F1
#
_cell.length_a   1.000
_cell.length_b   1.000
_cell.length_c   1.000
_cell.angle_alpha   90.00
_cell.angle_beta   90.00
_cell.angle_gamma   90.00
#
_symmetry.space_group_name_H-M   'P 1'
#
loop_
_entity.id
_entity.type
_entity.pdbx_description
1 polymer ?
#
loop_
_entity_poly.entity_id
_entity_poly.type
_entity_poly.pdbx_seq_one_letter_code
_entity_poly.pdbx_strand_id
1 'polypeptide(L)'
;MNKVVVGQKHLLQSLVISLLADGHILLEGVPGLAKTLSVKTLAQALDVPFSRIQFTPDLLPADLTGTLVYNPKTGEFDTRKGPVFASVVLA
;
A
#
# COMPACT_ATOMS: atom_id res chain seq x y z
N MET A 1 12.40 2.10 -12.81
CA MET A 1 11.27 1.15 -12.98
C MET A 1 11.47 0.15 -14.13
N ASN A 2 11.76 0.56 -15.37
CA ASN A 2 11.93 -0.37 -16.52
C ASN A 2 13.08 -1.40 -16.41
N LYS A 3 13.99 -1.25 -15.44
CA LYS A 3 15.04 -2.24 -15.14
C LYS A 3 14.54 -3.42 -14.29
N VAL A 4 13.44 -3.23 -13.55
CA VAL A 4 12.90 -4.21 -12.58
C VAL A 4 11.57 -4.79 -13.06
N VAL A 5 10.74 -3.96 -13.70
CA VAL A 5 9.45 -4.36 -14.27
C VAL A 5 9.58 -4.30 -15.79
N VAL A 6 9.53 -5.47 -16.45
CA VAL A 6 9.67 -5.60 -17.90
C VAL A 6 8.33 -6.04 -18.51
N GLY A 7 7.97 -5.46 -19.66
CA GLY A 7 6.79 -5.86 -20.43
C GLY A 7 5.44 -5.32 -19.92
N GLN A 8 5.39 -4.61 -18.79
CA GLN A 8 4.15 -4.11 -18.17
C GLN A 8 3.93 -2.60 -18.36
N LYS A 9 4.17 -2.07 -19.57
CA LYS A 9 4.10 -0.62 -19.83
C LYS A 9 2.74 0.00 -19.49
N HIS A 10 1.66 -0.66 -19.90
CA HIS A 10 0.30 -0.17 -19.65
C HIS A 10 0.01 -0.05 -18.14
N LEU A 11 0.32 -1.09 -17.37
CA LEU A 11 0.19 -1.08 -15.91
C LEU A 11 0.95 0.08 -15.28
N LEU A 12 2.22 0.27 -15.66
CA LEU A 12 3.03 1.36 -15.11
C LEU A 12 2.45 2.74 -15.46
N GLN A 13 1.95 2.93 -16.68
CA GLN A 13 1.29 4.17 -17.08
C GLN A 13 0.01 4.42 -16.27
N SER A 14 -0.85 3.41 -16.12
CA SER A 14 -2.07 3.54 -15.31
C SER A 14 -1.75 3.91 -13.86
N LEU A 15 -0.74 3.27 -13.24
CA LEU A 15 -0.32 3.59 -11.88
C LEU A 15 0.14 5.05 -11.74
N VAL A 16 0.93 5.55 -12.70
CA VAL A 16 1.39 6.96 -12.69
C VAL A 16 0.22 7.92 -12.91
N ILE A 17 -0.69 7.62 -13.84
CA ILE A 17 -1.88 8.44 -14.10
C ILE A 17 -2.75 8.54 -12.84
N SER A 18 -3.02 7.41 -12.17
CA SER A 18 -3.79 7.39 -10.92
C SER A 18 -3.13 8.18 -9.81
N LEU A 19 -1.80 8.08 -9.68
CA LEU A 19 -1.04 8.85 -8.70
C LEU A 19 -1.18 10.35 -8.95
N LEU A 20 -1.04 10.80 -10.21
CA LEU A 20 -1.16 12.21 -10.57
C LEU A 20 -2.59 12.75 -10.45
N ALA A 21 -3.58 11.87 -10.56
CA ALA A 21 -5.00 12.20 -10.43
C ALA A 21 -5.52 12.08 -8.99
N ASP A 22 -4.67 11.76 -8.01
CA ASP A 22 -5.06 11.45 -6.62
C ASP A 22 -6.14 10.35 -6.54
N GLY A 23 -6.06 9.37 -7.44
CA GLY A 23 -7.02 8.29 -7.60
C GLY A 23 -6.55 6.96 -7.02
N HIS A 24 -7.49 6.02 -6.91
CA HIS A 24 -7.23 4.62 -6.57
C HIS A 24 -7.44 3.72 -7.79
N ILE A 25 -6.61 2.68 -7.91
CA ILE A 25 -6.71 1.68 -8.98
C ILE A 25 -7.00 0.30 -8.41
N LEU A 26 -7.92 -0.40 -9.06
CA LEU A 26 -8.12 -1.84 -8.89
C LEU A 26 -7.28 -2.60 -9.92
N LEU A 27 -6.43 -3.52 -9.46
CA LEU A 27 -5.49 -4.26 -10.32
C LEU A 27 -5.99 -5.69 -10.62
N GLU A 28 -6.88 -5.84 -11.60
CA GLU A 28 -7.39 -7.14 -12.06
C GLU A 28 -6.46 -7.82 -13.10
N GLY A 29 -6.61 -9.13 -13.28
CA GLY A 29 -5.80 -9.94 -14.19
C GLY A 29 -5.11 -11.14 -13.54
N VAL A 30 -4.48 -11.98 -14.37
CA VAL A 30 -3.97 -13.29 -13.93
C VAL A 30 -2.79 -13.19 -12.95
N PRO A 31 -2.62 -14.19 -12.06
CA PRO A 31 -1.47 -14.27 -11.16
C PRO A 31 -0.14 -14.26 -11.91
N GLY A 32 0.92 -13.78 -11.27
CA GLY A 32 2.28 -13.83 -11.83
C GLY A 32 2.66 -12.67 -12.76
N LEU A 33 1.76 -11.73 -13.06
CA LEU A 33 2.06 -10.57 -13.93
C LEU A 33 2.81 -9.42 -13.24
N ALA A 34 3.64 -9.72 -12.25
CA ALA A 34 4.46 -8.73 -11.55
C ALA A 34 3.70 -7.51 -10.97
N LYS A 35 2.39 -7.63 -10.68
CA LYS A 35 1.57 -6.53 -10.15
C LYS A 35 2.12 -5.98 -8.83
N THR A 36 2.34 -6.86 -7.87
CA THR A 36 2.95 -6.53 -6.57
C THR A 36 4.32 -5.90 -6.73
N LEU A 37 5.15 -6.45 -7.63
CA LEU A 37 6.48 -5.92 -7.91
C LEU A 37 6.38 -4.51 -8.52
N SER A 38 5.41 -4.28 -9.39
CA SER A 38 5.21 -2.99 -10.07
C SER A 38 4.86 -1.88 -9.09
N VAL A 39 3.88 -2.13 -8.21
CA VAL A 39 3.47 -1.15 -7.18
C VAL A 39 4.60 -0.91 -6.18
N LYS A 40 5.28 -1.97 -5.72
CA LYS A 40 6.43 -1.84 -4.80
C LYS A 40 7.58 -1.05 -5.44
N THR A 41 7.90 -1.32 -6.71
CA THR A 41 8.96 -0.62 -7.45
C THR A 41 8.61 0.85 -7.65
N LEU A 42 7.32 1.18 -7.86
CA LEU A 42 6.86 2.57 -7.96
C LEU A 42 7.08 3.31 -6.64
N ALA A 43 6.62 2.74 -5.51
CA ALA A 43 6.81 3.36 -4.20
C ALA A 43 8.30 3.57 -3.85
N GLN A 44 9.15 2.59 -4.18
CA GLN A 44 10.60 2.70 -4.02
C GLN A 44 11.21 3.78 -4.93
N ALA A 45 10.73 3.91 -6.16
CA ALA A 45 11.21 4.94 -7.08
C ALA A 45 10.81 6.36 -6.66
N LEU A 46 9.74 6.50 -5.88
CA LEU A 46 9.26 7.77 -5.32
C LEU A 46 9.82 8.06 -3.92
N ASP A 47 10.55 7.11 -3.31
CA ASP A 47 11.04 7.19 -1.93
C ASP A 47 9.93 7.51 -0.90
N VAL A 48 8.79 6.81 -1.03
CA VAL A 48 7.63 7.01 -0.15
C VAL A 48 7.29 5.75 0.66
N PRO A 49 6.65 5.91 1.85
CA PRO A 49 6.16 4.78 2.62
C PRO A 49 5.24 3.86 1.81
N PHE A 50 5.56 2.57 1.82
CA PHE A 50 4.78 1.51 1.18
C PHE A 50 4.21 0.57 2.25
N SER A 51 2.93 0.25 2.13
CA SER A 51 2.25 -0.72 2.99
C SER A 51 1.54 -1.77 2.15
N ARG A 52 1.65 -3.03 2.56
CA ARG A 52 0.89 -4.14 1.97
C ARG A 52 -0.08 -4.69 3.02
N ILE A 53 -1.36 -4.60 2.70
CA ILE A 53 -2.45 -5.19 3.47
C ILE A 53 -2.84 -6.49 2.76
N GLN A 54 -3.21 -7.51 3.52
CA GLN A 54 -3.82 -8.71 2.97
C GLN A 54 -5.22 -8.78 3.56
N PHE A 55 -6.25 -8.65 2.73
CA PHE A 55 -7.61 -8.87 3.21
C PHE A 55 -7.81 -10.35 3.53
N THR A 56 -8.31 -10.58 4.74
CA THR A 56 -8.77 -11.86 5.27
C THR A 56 -10.18 -11.65 5.84
N PRO A 57 -11.02 -12.69 5.91
CA PRO A 57 -12.39 -12.55 6.42
C PRO A 57 -12.45 -12.07 7.88
N ASP A 58 -11.38 -12.27 8.65
CA ASP A 58 -11.30 -11.91 10.07
C ASP A 58 -10.76 -10.49 10.32
N LEU A 59 -10.35 -9.78 9.27
CA LEU A 59 -9.73 -8.46 9.41
C LEU A 59 -10.74 -7.44 9.95
N LEU A 60 -10.41 -6.78 11.07
CA LEU A 60 -11.25 -5.76 11.67
C LEU A 60 -10.89 -4.37 11.11
N PRO A 61 -11.83 -3.40 11.08
CA PRO A 61 -11.52 -2.03 10.68
C PRO A 61 -10.38 -1.39 11.48
N ALA A 62 -10.27 -1.74 12.77
CA ALA A 62 -9.21 -1.28 13.65
C ALA A 62 -7.82 -1.81 13.25
N ASP A 63 -7.74 -2.96 12.57
CA ASP A 63 -6.47 -3.48 12.05
C ASP A 63 -5.95 -2.65 10.86
N LEU A 64 -6.83 -1.86 10.22
CA LEU A 64 -6.50 -0.98 9.10
C LEU A 64 -6.19 0.44 9.54
N THR A 65 -7.05 1.01 10.38
CA THR A 65 -6.95 2.40 10.85
C THR A 65 -6.02 2.53 12.06
N GLY A 66 -5.85 1.46 12.85
CA GLY A 66 -5.04 1.44 14.04
C GLY A 66 -5.85 1.43 15.33
N THR A 67 -5.13 1.36 16.45
CA THR A 67 -5.69 1.15 17.78
C THR A 67 -5.07 2.09 18.82
N LEU A 68 -5.79 2.31 19.91
CA LEU A 68 -5.23 2.93 21.10
C LEU A 68 -4.46 1.88 21.90
N VAL A 69 -3.20 2.18 22.20
CA VAL A 69 -2.33 1.31 22.98
C VAL A 69 -2.01 2.02 24.29
N TYR A 70 -2.33 1.37 25.40
CA TYR A 70 -1.99 1.89 26.72
C TYR A 70 -0.47 1.86 26.93
N ASN A 71 0.08 2.98 27.39
CA ASN A 71 1.49 3.14 27.70
C ASN A 71 1.71 3.11 29.22
N PRO A 72 2.22 1.99 29.78
CA PRO A 72 2.36 1.84 31.24
C PRO A 72 3.35 2.82 31.87
N LYS A 73 4.24 3.44 31.08
CA LYS A 73 5.23 4.39 31.59
C LYS A 73 4.63 5.76 31.85
N THR A 74 3.65 6.17 31.04
CA THR A 74 3.00 7.49 31.13
C THR A 74 1.61 7.41 31.75
N GLY A 75 0.96 6.24 31.73
CA GLY A 75 -0.43 6.07 32.15
C GLY A 75 -1.45 6.54 31.12
N GLU A 76 -1.00 6.83 29.89
CA GLU A 76 -1.82 7.40 28.82
C GLU A 76 -2.10 6.38 27.70
N PHE A 77 -3.08 6.67 26.85
CA PHE A 77 -3.37 5.89 25.64
C PHE A 77 -2.76 6.58 24.42
N ASP A 78 -1.83 5.92 23.76
CA ASP A 78 -1.18 6.39 22.54
C ASP A 78 -1.86 5.78 21.29
N THR A 79 -2.16 6.61 20.30
CA THR A 79 -2.71 6.13 19.02
C THR A 79 -1.63 5.49 18.17
N ARG A 80 -1.72 4.19 17.94
CA ARG A 80 -0.90 3.50 16.93
C ARG A 80 -1.62 3.47 15.60
N LYS A 81 -1.08 4.22 14.64
CA LYS A 81 -1.58 4.26 13.26
C LYS A 81 -1.47 2.89 12.60
N GLY A 82 -2.56 2.48 11.94
CA GLY A 82 -2.60 1.23 11.19
C GLY A 82 -1.90 1.30 9.83
N PRO A 83 -1.88 0.18 9.08
CA PRO A 83 -1.16 0.04 7.82
C PRO A 83 -1.71 0.90 6.69
N VAL A 84 -2.91 1.48 6.81
CA VAL A 84 -3.48 2.38 5.79
C VAL A 84 -2.73 3.73 5.72
N PHE A 85 -1.98 4.09 6.77
CA PHE A 85 -1.22 5.34 6.84
C PHE A 85 0.13 5.25 6.13
N ALA A 86 0.10 4.92 4.84
CA ALA A 86 1.25 4.93 3.93
C ALA A 86 0.89 5.69 2.64
N SER A 87 1.87 6.25 1.95
CA SER A 87 1.64 6.97 0.70
C SER A 87 1.21 6.05 -0.44
N VAL A 88 1.69 4.81 -0.44
CA VAL A 88 1.27 3.77 -1.38
C VAL A 88 0.82 2.54 -0.58
N VAL A 89 -0.43 2.14 -0.80
CA VAL A 89 -1.03 0.97 -0.16
C VAL A 89 -1.40 -0.05 -1.24
N LEU A 90 -1.00 -1.30 -1.04
CA LEU A 90 -1.43 -2.45 -1.84
C LEU A 90 -2.24 -3.39 -0.94
N ALA A 91 -3.51 -3.65 -1.27
CA ALA A 91 -4.39 -4.53 -0.51
C ALA A 91 -4.76 -5.80 -1.29
#